data_AF-A0A9D5AFX6-F1
#
_entry.id   AF-A0A9D5AFX6-F1
#
_cell.length_a   1.000
_cell.length_b   1.000
_cell.length_c   1.000
_cell.angle_alpha   90.00
_cell.angle_beta   90.00
_cell.angle_gamma   90.00
#
_symmetry.space_group_name_H-M   'P 1'
#
loop_
_entity.id
_entity.type
_entity.pdbx_description
1 polymer ?
#
loop_
_entity_poly.entity_id
_entity_poly.type
_entity_poly.pdbx_seq_one_letter_code
_entity_poly.pdbx_strand_id
1 'polypeptide(L)'
;MPQLSRLGADHNEGRNSNTYNFFYYMIPPTLRKQLVDDFEFITHLGKLVKLPRTPNVNDIFKTYFDYRLKKSGPIADSVEEIMKGLCCYFDKALPVMLLYNNERQQYQEACPNDIVPSAIYGAEHLLRLFVKLPELLFHANIEGDTLAELQAQILDFLRFLRKNQRAFFLSSYHVQEDVENSSDKRFCVTHNIT
;
A
#
# COMPACT_ATOMS: atom_id res chain seq x y z
N MET A 1 2.11 -14.42 -2.58
CA MET A 1 2.95 -14.72 -1.40
C MET A 1 3.95 -15.77 -1.81
N PRO A 2 5.25 -15.47 -1.97
CA PRO A 2 6.20 -16.55 -2.17
C PRO A 2 6.24 -17.38 -0.90
N GLN A 3 6.22 -18.69 -1.11
CA GLN A 3 6.26 -19.75 -0.11
C GLN A 3 7.44 -19.54 0.84
N LEU A 4 7.16 -19.39 2.14
CA LEU A 4 8.14 -19.59 3.20
C LEU A 4 8.47 -21.07 3.27
N SER A 5 9.41 -21.53 2.45
CA SER A 5 10.29 -22.66 2.77
C SER A 5 11.28 -22.90 1.66
N ARG A 6 12.55 -22.53 1.95
CA ARG A 6 13.84 -23.08 1.46
C ARG A 6 14.81 -21.94 1.15
N LEU A 7 15.78 -21.73 2.04
CA LEU A 7 17.21 -21.81 1.73
C LEU A 7 18.07 -21.59 3.00
N GLY A 8 19.02 -22.49 3.22
CA GLY A 8 20.36 -22.21 3.74
C GLY A 8 20.51 -21.62 5.14
N ALA A 9 20.99 -22.44 6.08
CA ALA A 9 21.45 -22.01 7.40
C ALA A 9 22.54 -20.92 7.29
N ASP A 10 22.21 -19.72 7.77
CA ASP A 10 23.17 -18.66 8.07
C ASP A 10 22.84 -18.08 9.45
N HIS A 11 23.85 -17.71 10.23
CA HIS A 11 23.78 -17.35 11.65
C HIS A 11 22.99 -16.06 11.96
N ASN A 12 22.33 -15.49 10.95
CA ASN A 12 21.52 -14.28 10.99
C ASN A 12 20.00 -14.55 11.07
N GLU A 13 19.56 -15.81 10.98
CA GLU A 13 18.13 -16.19 10.98
C GLU A 13 17.39 -15.84 12.28
N GLY A 14 18.04 -15.94 13.45
CA GLY A 14 17.38 -15.74 14.74
C GLY A 14 16.99 -14.28 15.03
N ARG A 15 17.72 -13.30 14.49
CA ARG A 15 17.37 -11.88 14.60
C ARG A 15 16.32 -11.50 13.56
N ASN A 16 16.44 -12.07 12.35
CA ASN A 16 15.51 -11.94 11.23
C ASN A 16 14.10 -12.44 11.60
N SER A 17 13.97 -13.66 12.13
CA SER A 17 12.67 -14.20 12.53
C SER A 17 11.99 -13.34 13.59
N ASN A 18 12.74 -12.79 14.55
CA ASN A 18 12.18 -12.06 15.68
C ASN A 18 11.66 -10.66 15.30
N THR A 19 12.39 -9.91 14.46
CA THR A 19 11.95 -8.59 14.00
C THR A 19 10.76 -8.69 13.04
N TYR A 20 10.78 -9.64 12.11
CA TYR A 20 9.68 -9.87 11.18
C TYR A 20 8.43 -10.37 11.91
N ASN A 21 8.58 -11.28 12.87
CA ASN A 21 7.46 -11.71 13.72
C ASN A 21 6.90 -10.53 14.50
N PHE A 22 7.74 -9.69 15.10
CA PHE A 22 7.29 -8.51 15.85
C PHE A 22 6.43 -7.59 14.98
N PHE A 23 6.92 -7.17 13.82
CA PHE A 23 6.16 -6.29 12.93
C PHE A 23 4.90 -6.96 12.37
N TYR A 24 4.95 -8.25 12.08
CA TYR A 24 3.77 -9.00 11.70
C TYR A 24 2.70 -8.97 12.81
N TYR A 25 3.09 -9.08 14.09
CA TYR A 25 2.19 -8.97 15.22
C TYR A 25 1.73 -7.53 15.51
N MET A 26 2.48 -6.50 15.09
CA MET A 26 2.02 -5.11 15.17
C MET A 26 0.83 -4.83 14.26
N ILE A 27 0.70 -5.55 13.14
CA ILE A 27 -0.43 -5.38 12.21
C ILE A 27 -1.68 -6.05 12.81
N PRO A 28 -2.74 -5.28 13.10
CA PRO A 28 -3.99 -5.83 13.65
C PRO A 28 -4.58 -6.95 12.78
N PRO A 29 -5.21 -7.99 13.38
CA PRO A 29 -5.73 -9.13 12.62
C PRO A 29 -6.68 -8.76 11.48
N THR A 30 -7.51 -7.73 11.64
CA THR A 30 -8.43 -7.28 10.58
C THR A 30 -7.72 -6.63 9.40
N LEU A 31 -6.58 -5.99 9.63
CA LEU A 31 -5.72 -5.45 8.58
C LEU A 31 -4.87 -6.56 7.93
N ARG A 32 -4.47 -7.58 8.70
CA ARG A 32 -3.87 -8.79 8.10
C ARG A 32 -4.84 -9.52 7.18
N LYS A 33 -6.11 -9.65 7.57
CA LYS A 33 -7.15 -10.15 6.68
C LYS A 33 -7.27 -9.30 5.42
N GLN A 34 -7.29 -7.97 5.56
CA GLN A 34 -7.32 -7.05 4.42
C GLN A 34 -6.17 -7.30 3.42
N LEU A 35 -4.96 -7.60 3.90
CA LEU A 35 -3.81 -7.95 3.04
C LEU A 35 -3.99 -9.29 2.31
N VAL A 36 -4.65 -10.26 2.94
CA VAL A 36 -4.97 -11.56 2.32
C VAL A 36 -6.01 -11.36 1.22
N ASP A 37 -7.10 -10.64 1.52
CA ASP A 37 -8.17 -10.33 0.57
C ASP A 37 -7.62 -9.50 -0.62
N ASP A 38 -6.78 -8.49 -0.36
CA ASP A 38 -6.08 -7.68 -1.38
C ASP A 38 -5.22 -8.54 -2.31
N PHE A 39 -4.42 -9.45 -1.74
CA PHE A 39 -3.60 -10.39 -2.51
C PHE A 39 -4.46 -11.28 -3.43
N GLU A 40 -5.57 -11.83 -2.91
CA GLU A 40 -6.49 -12.67 -3.69
C GLU A 40 -7.14 -11.88 -4.84
N PHE A 41 -7.66 -10.69 -4.56
CA PHE A 41 -8.30 -9.85 -5.58
C PHE A 41 -7.38 -9.55 -6.74
N ILE A 42 -6.13 -9.19 -6.47
CA ILE A 42 -5.22 -8.76 -7.53
C ILE A 42 -4.58 -9.94 -8.24
N THR A 43 -4.06 -10.91 -7.50
CA THR A 43 -3.21 -11.95 -8.09
C THR A 43 -4.00 -13.15 -8.63
N HIS A 44 -5.13 -13.47 -8.03
CA HIS A 44 -5.96 -14.61 -8.46
C HIS A 44 -7.18 -14.18 -9.26
N LEU A 45 -7.80 -13.06 -8.91
CA LEU A 45 -9.03 -12.60 -9.57
C LEU A 45 -8.78 -11.52 -10.63
N GLY A 46 -7.54 -11.03 -10.78
CA GLY A 46 -7.19 -10.02 -11.79
C GLY A 46 -7.90 -8.67 -11.56
N LYS A 47 -8.39 -8.41 -10.35
CA LYS A 47 -9.10 -7.18 -10.01
C LYS A 47 -8.12 -6.14 -9.47
N LEU A 48 -8.29 -4.89 -9.89
CA LEU A 48 -7.43 -3.78 -9.52
C LEU A 48 -8.16 -2.78 -8.61
N VAL A 49 -7.40 -2.04 -7.84
CA VAL A 49 -7.90 -0.87 -7.13
C VAL A 49 -8.05 0.27 -8.14
N LYS A 50 -9.21 0.96 -8.18
CA LYS A 50 -9.40 2.08 -9.12
C LYS A 50 -8.51 3.26 -8.71
N LEU A 51 -7.75 3.80 -9.65
CA LEU A 51 -6.91 4.98 -9.47
C LEU A 51 -7.48 6.20 -10.21
N PRO A 52 -7.29 7.44 -9.71
CA PRO A 52 -6.73 7.75 -8.39
C PRO A 52 -7.68 7.33 -7.26
N ARG A 53 -7.14 6.92 -6.12
CA ARG A 53 -7.90 6.52 -4.94
C ARG A 53 -8.35 7.72 -4.12
N THR A 54 -9.57 7.66 -3.59
CA THR A 54 -10.06 8.61 -2.59
C THR A 54 -10.55 7.87 -1.34
N PRO A 55 -10.02 8.17 -0.14
CA PRO A 55 -8.86 9.03 0.11
C PRO A 55 -7.55 8.40 -0.44
N ASN A 56 -6.63 9.25 -0.90
CA ASN A 56 -5.26 8.82 -1.24
C ASN A 56 -4.37 8.79 0.02
N VAL A 57 -3.11 8.37 -0.13
CA VAL A 57 -2.16 8.31 1.00
C VAL A 57 -1.99 9.67 1.65
N ASN A 58 -1.81 10.75 0.88
CA ASN A 58 -1.68 12.11 1.43
C ASN A 58 -2.91 12.51 2.27
N ASP A 59 -4.11 12.21 1.80
CA ASP A 59 -5.36 12.45 2.53
C ASP A 59 -5.42 11.65 3.84
N ILE A 60 -4.95 10.40 3.83
CA ILE A 60 -4.91 9.52 5.01
C ILE A 60 -3.94 10.08 6.05
N PHE A 61 -2.73 10.48 5.64
CA PHE A 61 -1.75 11.11 6.54
C PHE A 61 -2.28 12.41 7.12
N LYS A 62 -2.90 13.26 6.30
CA LYS A 62 -3.57 14.49 6.77
C LYS A 62 -4.65 14.19 7.80
N THR A 63 -5.52 13.23 7.51
CA THR A 63 -6.60 12.81 8.44
C THR A 63 -6.02 12.28 9.76
N TYR A 64 -4.88 11.59 9.71
CA TYR A 64 -4.17 11.13 10.89
C TYR A 64 -3.63 12.30 11.74
N PHE A 65 -3.00 13.29 11.11
CA PHE A 65 -2.52 14.48 11.81
C PHE A 65 -3.68 15.26 12.46
N ASP A 66 -4.79 15.45 11.74
CA ASP A 66 -6.00 16.09 12.29
C ASP A 66 -6.56 15.32 13.50
N TYR A 67 -6.54 13.98 13.44
CA TYR A 67 -6.94 13.12 14.54
C TYR A 67 -6.02 13.29 15.77
N ARG A 68 -4.69 13.32 15.56
CA ARG A 68 -3.71 13.48 16.63
C ARG A 68 -3.82 14.86 17.29
N LEU A 69 -3.96 15.91 16.48
CA LEU A 69 -4.15 17.28 16.94
C LEU A 69 -5.38 17.39 17.86
N LYS A 70 -6.51 16.80 17.45
CA LYS A 70 -7.74 16.79 18.25
C LYS A 70 -7.65 15.96 19.53
N LYS A 71 -6.87 14.87 19.52
CA LYS A 71 -6.79 13.93 20.64
C LYS A 71 -5.78 14.35 21.70
N SER A 72 -4.64 14.90 21.30
CA SER A 72 -3.46 15.06 22.18
C SER A 72 -2.82 16.45 22.10
N GLY A 73 -3.40 17.38 21.34
CA GLY A 73 -2.82 18.72 21.14
C GLY A 73 -1.71 18.72 20.08
N PRO A 74 -0.81 19.71 20.10
CA PRO A 74 0.26 19.86 19.11
C PRO A 74 1.05 18.57 18.90
N ILE A 75 1.36 18.29 17.65
CA ILE A 75 2.09 17.09 17.25
C ILE A 75 3.57 17.39 17.44
N ALA A 76 4.28 16.48 18.11
CA ALA A 76 5.73 16.60 18.28
C ALA A 76 6.42 16.52 16.91
N ASP A 77 7.47 17.33 16.71
CA ASP A 77 8.21 17.41 15.44
C ASP A 77 8.71 16.03 14.99
N SER A 78 9.17 15.20 15.93
CA SER A 78 9.61 13.82 15.65
C SER A 78 8.52 12.93 15.04
N VAL A 79 7.26 13.09 15.47
CA VAL A 79 6.13 12.34 14.89
C VAL A 79 5.89 12.80 13.45
N GLU A 80 5.95 14.10 13.20
CA GLU A 80 5.78 14.64 11.85
C GLU A 80 6.89 14.16 10.92
N GLU A 81 8.15 14.18 11.37
CA GLU A 81 9.31 13.69 10.63
C GLU A 81 9.21 12.19 10.31
N ILE A 82 8.84 11.36 11.28
CA ILE A 82 8.63 9.92 11.07
C ILE A 82 7.56 9.69 9.99
N MET A 83 6.44 10.39 10.09
CA MET A 83 5.33 10.21 9.16
C MET A 83 5.67 10.72 7.74
N LYS A 84 6.40 11.83 7.62
CA LYS A 84 6.97 12.30 6.35
C LYS A 84 7.94 11.26 5.77
N GLY A 85 8.80 10.68 6.60
CA GLY A 85 9.71 9.61 6.21
C GLY A 85 8.98 8.40 5.64
N LEU A 86 7.89 7.96 6.28
CA LEU A 86 7.04 6.88 5.79
C LEU A 86 6.38 7.21 4.44
N CYS A 87 5.92 8.44 4.24
CA CYS A 87 5.33 8.88 2.97
C CYS A 87 6.37 8.91 1.84
N CYS A 88 7.53 9.53 2.08
CA CYS A 88 8.66 9.52 1.14
C CYS A 88 9.11 8.10 0.81
N TYR A 89 9.08 7.21 1.81
CA TYR A 89 9.44 5.82 1.63
C TYR A 89 8.40 5.08 0.77
N PHE A 90 7.11 5.31 1.02
CA PHE A 90 6.03 4.77 0.18
C PHE A 90 6.22 5.17 -1.29
N ASP A 91 6.50 6.44 -1.57
CA ASP A 91 6.67 6.94 -2.94
C ASP A 91 7.81 6.23 -3.69
N LYS A 92 8.91 5.93 -2.99
CA LYS A 92 10.06 5.21 -3.57
C LYS A 92 9.82 3.70 -3.66
N ALA A 93 9.21 3.12 -2.63
CA ALA A 93 9.03 1.68 -2.51
C ALA A 93 7.92 1.15 -3.42
N LEU A 94 6.90 1.97 -3.73
CA LEU A 94 5.74 1.52 -4.49
C LEU A 94 6.15 0.87 -5.83
N PRO A 95 6.81 1.58 -6.76
CA PRO A 95 7.18 1.00 -8.06
C PRO A 95 8.16 -0.18 -7.92
N VAL A 96 8.98 -0.20 -6.89
CA VAL A 96 10.07 -1.17 -6.73
C VAL A 96 9.58 -2.50 -6.14
N MET A 97 8.71 -2.47 -5.13
CA MET A 97 8.44 -3.68 -4.33
C MET A 97 7.01 -3.84 -3.80
N LEU A 98 6.12 -2.84 -3.91
CA LEU A 98 4.78 -2.93 -3.30
C LEU A 98 3.67 -3.33 -4.29
N LEU A 99 3.88 -3.16 -5.59
CA LEU A 99 2.91 -3.61 -6.60
C LEU A 99 3.13 -5.08 -6.96
N TYR A 100 2.03 -5.78 -7.21
CA TYR A 100 2.03 -7.07 -7.88
C TYR A 100 2.21 -6.90 -9.39
N ASN A 101 2.52 -7.99 -10.09
CA ASN A 101 2.73 -7.97 -11.54
C ASN A 101 1.52 -7.41 -12.31
N ASN A 102 0.31 -7.75 -11.86
CA ASN A 102 -0.95 -7.33 -12.50
C ASN A 102 -1.22 -5.82 -12.38
N GLU A 103 -0.56 -5.12 -11.46
CA GLU A 103 -0.73 -3.67 -11.24
C GLU A 103 0.30 -2.83 -12.04
N ARG A 104 1.30 -3.46 -12.68
CA ARG A 104 2.41 -2.74 -13.31
C ARG A 104 1.98 -1.86 -14.47
N GLN A 105 1.06 -2.34 -15.30
CA GLN A 105 0.50 -1.54 -16.40
C GLN A 105 -0.29 -0.35 -15.86
N GLN A 106 -1.18 -0.59 -14.89
CA GLN A 106 -1.96 0.47 -14.25
C GLN A 106 -1.05 1.56 -13.63
N TYR A 107 0.10 1.18 -13.06
CA TYR A 107 1.08 2.14 -12.57
C TYR A 107 1.68 3.03 -13.67
N GLN A 108 2.04 2.45 -14.82
CA GLN A 108 2.57 3.21 -15.95
C GLN A 108 1.56 4.24 -16.48
N GLU A 109 0.28 3.90 -16.46
CA GLU A 109 -0.82 4.79 -16.89
C GLU A 109 -1.16 5.86 -15.84
N ALA A 110 -1.14 5.50 -14.56
CA ALA A 110 -1.57 6.38 -13.46
C ALA A 110 -0.47 7.33 -12.95
N CYS A 111 0.81 6.97 -13.15
CA CYS A 111 1.96 7.77 -12.73
C CYS A 111 2.91 8.10 -13.90
N PRO A 112 2.43 8.79 -14.96
CA PRO A 112 3.34 9.44 -15.91
C PRO A 112 4.16 10.52 -15.19
N ASN A 113 5.37 10.78 -15.70
CA ASN A 113 6.44 11.65 -15.17
C ASN A 113 6.00 12.69 -14.11
N ASP A 114 6.74 12.72 -12.99
CA ASP A 114 6.62 13.65 -11.85
C ASP A 114 5.40 13.51 -10.93
N ILE A 115 4.50 12.54 -11.19
CA ILE A 115 3.40 12.23 -10.26
C ILE A 115 3.90 11.32 -9.14
N VAL A 116 3.82 11.82 -7.90
CA VAL A 116 4.18 11.03 -6.70
C VAL A 116 3.08 10.01 -6.37
N PRO A 117 3.44 8.75 -6.06
CA PRO A 117 2.46 7.71 -5.78
C PRO A 117 1.50 8.02 -4.62
N SER A 118 1.95 8.74 -3.60
CA SER A 118 1.17 9.13 -2.42
C SER A 118 -0.06 9.99 -2.75
N ALA A 119 -0.05 10.67 -3.91
CA ALA A 119 -1.19 11.45 -4.39
C ALA A 119 -2.23 10.60 -5.17
N ILE A 120 -1.88 9.37 -5.55
CA ILE A 120 -2.68 8.53 -6.46
C ILE A 120 -3.19 7.28 -5.75
N TYR A 121 -2.34 6.63 -4.96
CA TYR A 121 -2.63 5.34 -4.33
C TYR A 121 -3.30 5.52 -2.97
N GLY A 122 -3.95 4.45 -2.49
CA GLY A 122 -4.77 4.45 -1.28
C GLY A 122 -4.21 3.62 -0.14
N ALA A 123 -5.10 3.33 0.83
CA ALA A 123 -4.76 2.58 2.03
C ALA A 123 -4.34 1.13 1.75
N GLU A 124 -4.83 0.53 0.66
CA GLU A 124 -4.51 -0.84 0.24
C GLU A 124 -2.99 -1.00 0.07
N HIS A 125 -2.41 -0.16 -0.78
CA HIS A 125 -0.98 -0.16 -1.08
C HIS A 125 -0.14 0.34 0.09
N LEU A 126 -0.63 1.35 0.80
CA LEU A 126 0.04 1.84 2.02
C LEU A 126 0.16 0.74 3.07
N LEU A 127 -0.85 -0.13 3.21
CA LEU A 127 -0.79 -1.21 4.18
C LEU A 127 0.29 -2.24 3.84
N ARG A 128 0.54 -2.50 2.54
CA ARG A 128 1.61 -3.39 2.08
C ARG A 128 2.99 -2.90 2.51
N LEU A 129 3.17 -1.59 2.65
CA LEU A 129 4.41 -1.00 3.13
C LEU A 129 4.82 -1.61 4.49
N PHE A 130 3.89 -1.77 5.42
CA PHE A 130 4.18 -2.27 6.77
C PHE A 130 4.57 -3.76 6.80
N VAL A 131 4.30 -4.51 5.73
CA VAL A 131 4.79 -5.89 5.55
C VAL A 131 6.25 -5.90 5.09
N LYS A 132 6.64 -4.90 4.29
CA LYS A 132 8.01 -4.76 3.74
C LYS A 132 8.95 -3.97 4.62
N LEU A 133 8.41 -3.06 5.43
CA LEU A 133 9.17 -2.20 6.33
C LEU A 133 10.21 -2.94 7.20
N PRO A 134 9.94 -4.12 7.78
CA PRO A 134 10.89 -4.80 8.68
C PRO A 134 12.20 -5.19 7.98
N GLU A 135 12.09 -5.66 6.74
CA GLU A 135 13.23 -6.03 5.88
C GLU A 135 14.18 -4.84 5.69
N LEU A 136 13.62 -3.64 5.59
CA LEU A 136 14.38 -2.43 5.30
C LEU A 136 15.02 -1.84 6.55
N LEU A 137 14.29 -1.84 7.66
CA LEU A 137 14.80 -1.35 8.94
C LEU A 137 15.98 -2.20 9.43
N PHE A 138 16.02 -3.49 9.09
CA PHE A 138 17.16 -4.34 9.36
C PHE A 138 18.46 -3.83 8.73
N HIS A 139 18.40 -3.36 7.48
CA HIS A 139 19.57 -2.85 6.76
C HIS A 139 19.99 -1.43 7.19
N ALA A 140 19.10 -0.69 7.85
CA ALA A 140 19.32 0.71 8.21
C ALA A 140 20.15 0.93 9.50
N ASN A 141 20.50 -0.13 10.24
CA ASN A 141 21.28 -0.07 11.49
C ASN A 141 20.83 1.03 12.47
N ILE A 142 19.52 1.08 12.73
CA ILE A 142 18.89 2.12 13.58
C ILE A 142 19.19 1.85 15.06
N GLU A 143 19.50 2.92 15.80
CA GLU A 143 19.70 2.86 17.25
C GLU A 143 18.44 2.41 18.01
N GLY A 144 18.61 1.77 19.17
CA GLY A 144 17.52 1.10 19.89
C GLY A 144 16.37 2.03 20.29
N ASP A 145 16.69 3.21 20.81
CA ASP A 145 15.67 4.18 21.26
C ASP A 145 14.91 4.78 20.08
N THR A 146 15.62 5.17 19.01
CA THR A 146 14.99 5.65 17.76
C THR A 146 14.12 4.57 17.12
N LEU A 147 14.55 3.31 17.14
CA LEU A 147 13.76 2.19 16.64
C LEU A 147 12.49 1.99 17.47
N ALA A 148 12.57 2.12 18.80
CA ALA A 148 11.43 2.00 19.69
C ALA A 148 10.40 3.12 19.44
N GLU A 149 10.84 4.36 19.26
CA GLU A 149 9.98 5.49 18.90
C GLU A 149 9.29 5.27 17.55
N LEU A 150 10.05 4.84 16.53
CA LEU A 150 9.52 4.51 15.22
C LEU A 150 8.45 3.41 15.30
N GLN A 151 8.73 2.33 16.04
CA GLN A 151 7.79 1.23 16.24
C GLN A 151 6.52 1.70 16.96
N ALA A 152 6.64 2.51 18.01
CA ALA A 152 5.49 3.05 18.73
C ALA A 152 4.61 3.90 17.80
N GLN A 153 5.24 4.72 16.95
CA GLN A 153 4.55 5.59 16.02
C GLN A 153 3.85 4.82 14.88
N ILE A 154 4.51 3.79 14.34
CA ILE A 154 3.90 2.87 13.36
C ILE A 154 2.70 2.13 13.97
N LEU A 155 2.83 1.66 15.21
CA LEU A 155 1.77 0.95 15.90
C LEU A 155 0.54 1.84 16.14
N ASP A 156 0.74 3.10 16.54
CA ASP A 156 -0.37 4.06 16.68
C ASP A 156 -1.06 4.31 15.34
N PHE A 157 -0.29 4.48 14.26
CA PHE A 157 -0.83 4.68 12.92
C PHE A 157 -1.62 3.46 12.42
N LEU A 158 -1.11 2.23 12.61
CA LEU A 158 -1.84 1.00 12.27
C LEU A 158 -3.15 0.86 13.06
N ARG A 159 -3.17 1.28 14.33
CA ARG A 159 -4.40 1.32 15.13
C ARG A 159 -5.39 2.36 14.58
N PHE A 160 -4.90 3.50 14.09
CA PHE A 160 -5.71 4.52 13.44
C PHE A 160 -6.32 4.00 12.12
N LEU A 161 -5.54 3.34 11.27
CA LEU A 161 -6.04 2.70 10.05
C LEU A 161 -7.13 1.67 10.37
N ARG A 162 -6.91 0.83 11.38
CA ARG A 162 -7.91 -0.15 11.84
C ARG A 162 -9.22 0.53 12.29
N LYS A 163 -9.13 1.61 13.07
CA LYS A 163 -10.33 2.33 13.55
C LYS A 163 -11.15 2.93 12.41
N ASN A 164 -10.49 3.30 11.31
CA ASN A 164 -11.11 3.91 10.13
C ASN A 164 -11.20 2.94 8.95
N GLN A 165 -11.10 1.63 9.19
CA GLN A 165 -10.91 0.64 8.13
C GLN A 165 -12.00 0.71 7.05
N ARG A 166 -13.26 0.90 7.45
CA ARG A 166 -14.40 1.01 6.52
C ARG A 166 -14.34 2.26 5.61
N ALA A 167 -13.73 3.34 6.08
CA ALA A 167 -13.61 4.57 5.31
C ALA A 167 -12.39 4.54 4.36
N PHE A 168 -11.35 3.78 4.72
CA PHE A 168 -10.09 3.79 4.01
C PHE A 168 -9.91 2.63 3.02
N PHE A 169 -10.48 1.46 3.30
CA PHE A 169 -10.28 0.26 2.49
C PHE A 169 -11.55 -0.12 1.72
N LEU A 170 -11.37 -0.49 0.45
CA LEU A 170 -12.45 -1.02 -0.37
C LEU A 170 -12.84 -2.45 0.05
N SER A 171 -14.12 -2.75 -0.06
CA SER A 171 -14.65 -4.12 0.12
C SER A 171 -14.54 -4.98 -1.14
N SER A 172 -14.34 -4.36 -2.31
CA SER A 172 -14.19 -5.05 -3.60
C SER A 172 -13.46 -4.18 -4.62
N TYR A 173 -12.81 -4.82 -5.58
CA TYR A 173 -11.99 -4.22 -6.66
C TYR A 173 -12.68 -4.37 -8.02
N HIS A 174 -12.19 -3.67 -9.04
CA HIS A 174 -12.76 -3.68 -10.39
C HIS A 174 -11.96 -4.58 -11.34
N VAL A 175 -12.61 -5.16 -12.34
CA VAL A 175 -11.92 -5.84 -13.45
C VAL A 175 -11.46 -4.77 -14.43
N GLN A 176 -10.27 -4.93 -15.00
CA GLN A 176 -9.80 -4.06 -16.09
C GLN A 176 -10.63 -4.39 -17.34
N GLU A 177 -11.42 -3.43 -17.84
CA GLU A 177 -12.12 -3.60 -19.10
C GLU A 177 -11.08 -3.56 -20.22
N ASP A 178 -10.88 -4.69 -20.91
CA ASP A 178 -10.09 -4.72 -22.13
C ASP A 178 -10.76 -3.79 -23.14
N VAL A 179 -10.08 -2.69 -23.51
CA VAL A 179 -10.54 -1.83 -24.61
C VAL A 179 -10.39 -2.65 -25.90
N GLU A 180 -11.41 -3.44 -26.23
CA GLU A 180 -11.51 -4.06 -27.55
C GLU A 180 -11.51 -2.95 -28.62
N ASN A 181 -10.50 -2.99 -29.47
CA ASN A 181 -10.37 -2.20 -30.68
C ASN A 181 -11.68 -2.26 -31.50
N SER A 182 -12.51 -1.22 -31.41
CA SER A 182 -13.59 -1.00 -32.38
C SER A 182 -13.02 -0.39 -33.66
N SER A 183 -12.22 -1.18 -34.37
CA SER A 183 -11.80 -0.93 -35.75
C SER A 183 -12.18 -2.11 -36.63
N ASP A 184 -13.48 -2.41 -36.73
CA ASP A 184 -14.08 -2.89 -37.98
C ASP A 184 -15.61 -2.95 -37.89
N LYS A 185 -16.27 -1.99 -38.55
CA LYS A 185 -17.46 -2.25 -39.38
C LYS A 185 -17.58 -1.14 -40.41
N ARG A 186 -16.74 -1.31 -41.43
CA ARG A 186 -16.80 -0.69 -42.74
C ARG A 186 -18.22 -0.89 -43.33
N PHE A 187 -18.83 0.23 -43.72
CA PHE A 187 -19.79 0.41 -44.81
C PHE A 187 -20.58 -0.82 -45.29
N CYS A 188 -21.89 -0.76 -45.12
CA CYS A 188 -22.84 -1.23 -46.14
C CYS A 188 -23.95 -0.19 -46.26
N VAL A 189 -23.76 0.77 -47.17
CA VAL A 189 -24.85 1.51 -47.79
C VAL A 189 -25.54 0.53 -48.73
N THR A 190 -26.82 0.25 -48.53
CA THR A 190 -27.71 -0.15 -49.64
C THR A 190 -28.98 0.65 -49.52
N HIS A 191 -29.19 1.48 -50.54
CA HIS A 191 -30.47 2.09 -50.86
C HIS A 191 -31.52 1.00 -51.05
N ASN A 192 -32.75 1.24 -50.64
CA ASN A 192 -33.91 0.67 -51.33
C ASN A 192 -35.01 1.72 -51.43
N ILE A 193 -35.22 2.13 -52.68
CA ILE A 193 -36.35 2.86 -53.22
C ILE A 193 -37.52 1.87 -53.32
N THR A 194 -38.71 2.26 -52.89
CA THR A 194 -39.97 1.96 -53.58
C THR A 194 -40.95 3.09 -53.32
#